data_AF-A0A0P9CNA2-F1
#
_entry.id   AF-A0A0P9CNA2-F1
#
_cell.length_a   1.000
_cell.length_b   1.000
_cell.length_c   1.000
_cell.angle_alpha   90.00
_cell.angle_beta   90.00
_cell.angle_gamma   90.00
#
_symmetry.space_group_name_H-M   'P 1'
#
loop_
_entity.id
_entity.type
_entity.pdbx_description
1 polymer ?
#
loop_
_entity_poly.entity_id
_entity_poly.type
_entity_poly.pdbx_seq_one_letter_code
_entity_poly.pdbx_strand_id
1 'polypeptide(L)'
;MDSETPEGLRLLYDLLVKASEYPGESPHNPRNLYNWGEKLKALHGVLSAYHDQEYLQEYRLMRKQIVEVSRNYPSSRYISDGYELLYEWLASIARLYTRLGLMIPENLTYSEGGDEGI
;
A
#
# COMPACT_ATOMS: atom_id res chain seq x y z
N MET A 1 -20.72 10.38 -3.75
CA MET A 1 -19.28 10.60 -4.02
C MET A 1 -18.74 11.06 -2.68
N ASP A 2 -18.52 10.10 -1.77
CA ASP A 2 -18.50 10.38 -0.33
C ASP A 2 -17.14 9.92 0.24
N SER A 3 -16.05 10.29 -0.43
CA SER A 3 -14.67 9.97 -0.03
C SER A 3 -14.13 10.92 1.05
N GLU A 4 -14.98 11.74 1.66
CA GLU A 4 -14.61 12.72 2.70
C GLU A 4 -15.23 12.39 4.06
N THR A 5 -15.90 11.23 4.22
CA THR A 5 -16.36 10.81 5.55
C THR A 5 -15.20 10.18 6.34
N PRO A 6 -15.15 10.34 7.68
CA PRO A 6 -14.14 9.72 8.54
C PRO A 6 -13.99 8.20 8.31
N GLU A 7 -15.06 7.51 7.95
CA GLU A 7 -15.08 6.08 7.63
C GLU A 7 -14.33 5.76 6.33
N GLY A 8 -14.46 6.61 5.31
CA GLY A 8 -13.72 6.46 4.05
C GLY A 8 -12.22 6.61 4.24
N LEU A 9 -11.80 7.59 5.05
CA LEU A 9 -10.40 7.80 5.41
C LEU A 9 -9.85 6.62 6.22
N ARG A 10 -10.63 6.10 7.16
CA ARG A 10 -10.27 4.91 7.94
C ARG A 10 -10.09 3.67 7.08
N LEU A 11 -10.99 3.45 6.12
CA LEU A 11 -10.87 2.33 5.19
C LEU A 11 -9.57 2.40 4.39
N LEU A 12 -9.18 3.58 3.89
CA LEU A 12 -7.94 3.76 3.16
C LEU A 12 -6.73 3.44 4.06
N TYR A 13 -6.71 3.97 5.29
CA TYR A 13 -5.64 3.67 6.24
C TYR A 13 -5.54 2.17 6.57
N ASP A 14 -6.66 1.50 6.82
CA ASP A 14 -6.70 0.05 7.09
C ASP A 14 -6.15 -0.78 5.92
N LEU A 15 -6.35 -0.33 4.67
CA LEU A 15 -5.79 -0.98 3.50
C LEU A 15 -4.26 -0.87 3.47
N LEU A 16 -3.70 0.27 3.87
CA LEU A 16 -2.25 0.47 3.98
C LEU A 16 -1.65 -0.46 5.04
N VAL A 17 -2.26 -0.52 6.23
CA VAL A 17 -1.82 -1.40 7.34
C VAL A 17 -1.86 -2.87 6.90
N LYS A 18 -2.96 -3.34 6.31
CA LYS A 18 -3.05 -4.73 5.83
C LYS A 18 -2.03 -5.08 4.75
N ALA A 19 -1.59 -4.09 3.96
CA ALA A 19 -0.55 -4.31 2.96
C ALA A 19 0.86 -4.32 3.57
N SER A 20 1.10 -3.61 4.67
CA SER A 20 2.39 -3.62 5.37
C SER A 20 2.62 -4.89 6.18
N GLU A 21 1.56 -5.55 6.64
CA GLU A 21 1.60 -6.85 7.33
C GLU A 21 1.86 -8.04 6.38
N TYR A 22 1.66 -7.84 5.08
CA TYR A 22 1.64 -8.92 4.09
C TYR A 22 2.95 -9.69 3.87
N PRO A 23 4.16 -9.14 4.11
CA PRO A 23 5.39 -9.92 4.00
C PRO A 23 5.35 -11.27 4.74
N GLY A 24 4.55 -11.40 5.81
CA GLY A 24 4.00 -12.66 6.33
C GLY A 24 5.00 -13.78 6.66
N GLU A 25 4.49 -14.91 7.17
CA GLU A 25 5.31 -16.11 7.39
C GLU A 25 5.68 -16.74 6.04
N SER A 26 6.98 -16.91 5.78
CA SER A 26 7.59 -17.46 4.54
C SER A 26 7.88 -16.43 3.41
N PRO A 27 8.88 -15.55 3.60
CA PRO A 27 9.38 -14.63 2.57
C PRO A 27 10.11 -15.32 1.41
N HIS A 28 10.32 -16.64 1.47
CA HIS A 28 10.99 -17.40 0.41
C HIS A 28 10.03 -17.98 -0.63
N ASN A 29 8.72 -17.70 -0.53
CA ASN A 29 7.72 -18.22 -1.45
C ASN A 29 7.43 -17.21 -2.58
N PRO A 30 7.78 -17.50 -3.86
CA PRO A 30 7.48 -16.62 -5.00
C PRO A 30 6.00 -16.24 -5.12
N ARG A 31 5.09 -17.12 -4.69
CA ARG A 31 3.65 -16.86 -4.71
C ARG A 31 3.24 -15.76 -3.74
N ASN A 32 3.89 -15.70 -2.57
CA ASN A 32 3.64 -14.66 -1.58
C ASN A 32 4.07 -13.30 -2.13
N LEU A 33 5.24 -13.24 -2.77
CA LEU A 33 5.72 -12.04 -3.44
C LEU A 33 4.72 -11.56 -4.53
N TYR A 34 4.28 -12.46 -5.40
CA TYR A 34 3.28 -12.12 -6.43
C TYR A 34 1.97 -11.58 -5.83
N ASN A 35 1.43 -12.26 -4.82
CA ASN A 35 0.20 -11.84 -4.17
C ASN A 35 0.36 -10.47 -3.47
N TRP A 36 1.54 -10.19 -2.92
CA TRP A 36 1.83 -8.88 -2.32
C TRP A 36 1.81 -7.78 -3.37
N GLY A 37 2.45 -8.04 -4.52
CA GLY A 37 2.44 -7.12 -5.66
C GLY A 37 1.04 -6.79 -6.14
N GLU A 38 0.14 -7.78 -6.25
CA GLU A 38 -1.26 -7.53 -6.64
C GLU A 38 -2.03 -6.71 -5.60
N LYS A 39 -1.71 -6.84 -4.30
CA LYS A 39 -2.30 -5.99 -3.24
C LYS A 39 -1.84 -4.54 -3.34
N LEU A 40 -0.55 -4.30 -3.54
CA LEU A 40 0.01 -2.95 -3.71
C LEU A 40 -0.53 -2.30 -5.00
N LYS A 41 -0.72 -3.08 -6.06
CA LYS A 41 -1.37 -2.64 -7.30
C LYS A 41 -2.82 -2.23 -7.09
N ALA A 42 -3.58 -2.99 -6.30
CA ALA A 42 -4.96 -2.62 -5.96
C ALA A 42 -5.01 -1.32 -5.16
N LEU A 43 -4.12 -1.16 -4.17
CA LEU A 43 -3.94 0.08 -3.41
C LEU A 43 -3.61 1.27 -4.31
N HIS A 44 -2.65 1.09 -5.23
CA HIS A 44 -2.35 2.10 -6.24
C HIS A 44 -3.58 2.48 -7.07
N GLY A 45 -4.39 1.51 -7.48
CA GLY A 45 -5.63 1.74 -8.23
C GLY A 45 -6.58 2.68 -7.49
N VAL A 46 -6.78 2.44 -6.19
CA VAL A 46 -7.61 3.31 -5.33
C VAL A 46 -7.03 4.72 -5.24
N LEU A 47 -5.70 4.83 -5.11
CA LEU A 47 -5.02 6.13 -4.95
C LEU A 47 -4.81 6.88 -6.27
N SER A 48 -4.94 6.22 -7.41
CA SER A 48 -4.66 6.82 -8.73
C SER A 48 -5.58 8.00 -9.06
N ALA A 49 -6.75 8.08 -8.43
CA ALA A 49 -7.70 9.17 -8.54
C ALA A 49 -7.19 10.51 -7.94
N TYR A 50 -6.21 10.48 -7.04
CA TYR A 50 -5.71 11.67 -6.36
C TYR A 50 -4.64 12.44 -7.15
N HIS A 51 -4.28 11.98 -8.35
CA HIS A 51 -3.44 12.70 -9.35
C HIS A 51 -2.11 13.30 -8.85
N ASP A 52 -1.47 12.70 -7.84
CA ASP A 52 -0.15 13.11 -7.32
C ASP A 52 0.96 12.82 -8.34
N GLN A 53 1.55 13.87 -8.93
CA GLN A 53 2.53 13.75 -10.03
C GLN A 53 3.83 13.09 -9.60
N GLU A 54 4.28 13.36 -8.38
CA GLU A 54 5.54 12.81 -7.84
C GLU A 54 5.42 11.29 -7.70
N TYR A 55 4.35 10.82 -7.06
CA TYR A 55 4.03 9.41 -6.92
C TYR A 55 3.84 8.73 -8.28
N LEU A 56 3.16 9.38 -9.24
CA LEU A 56 2.99 8.81 -10.59
C LEU A 56 4.34 8.62 -11.31
N GLN A 57 5.32 9.49 -11.08
CA GLN A 57 6.67 9.31 -11.60
C GLN A 57 7.40 8.16 -10.91
N GLU A 58 7.37 8.09 -9.58
CA GLU A 58 7.94 6.98 -8.80
C GLU A 58 7.34 5.63 -9.26
N TYR A 59 6.02 5.55 -9.37
CA TYR A 59 5.32 4.35 -9.82
C TYR A 59 5.69 3.92 -11.24
N ARG A 60 5.89 4.86 -12.17
CA ARG A 60 6.33 4.54 -13.54
C ARG A 60 7.72 3.91 -13.57
N LEU A 61 8.66 4.39 -12.74
CA LEU A 61 10.00 3.82 -12.62
C LEU A 61 9.92 2.43 -12.00
N MET A 62 9.17 2.30 -10.91
CA MET A 62 8.95 1.06 -10.19
C MET A 62 8.33 -0.02 -11.05
N ARG A 63 7.34 0.32 -11.88
CA ARG A 63 6.74 -0.62 -12.85
C ARG A 63 7.76 -1.18 -13.84
N LYS A 64 8.75 -0.39 -14.28
CA LYS A 64 9.82 -0.87 -15.15
C LYS A 64 10.73 -1.85 -14.41
N GLN A 65 11.11 -1.53 -13.17
CA GLN A 65 11.90 -2.41 -12.31
C GLN A 65 11.18 -3.73 -12.01
N ILE A 66 9.85 -3.71 -11.76
CA ILE A 66 9.06 -4.91 -11.52
C ILE A 66 9.13 -5.86 -12.73
N VAL A 67 8.99 -5.30 -13.94
CA VAL A 67 9.10 -6.09 -15.19
C VAL A 67 10.50 -6.69 -15.33
N GLU A 68 11.54 -5.94 -14.97
CA GLU A 68 12.93 -6.41 -15.04
C GLU A 68 13.18 -7.54 -14.04
N VAL A 69 12.82 -7.36 -12.77
CA VAL A 69 12.94 -8.38 -11.72
C VAL A 69 12.14 -9.64 -12.09
N SER A 70 10.95 -9.49 -12.67
CA SER A 70 10.09 -10.60 -13.06
C SER A 70 10.73 -11.52 -14.11
N ARG A 71 11.70 -11.04 -14.90
CA ARG A 71 12.44 -11.87 -15.87
C ARG A 71 13.35 -12.89 -15.20
N ASN A 72 13.70 -12.67 -13.93
CA ASN A 72 14.52 -13.60 -13.16
C ASN A 72 13.69 -14.78 -12.60
N TYR A 73 12.38 -14.86 -12.84
CA TYR A 73 11.55 -15.95 -12.35
C TYR A 73 11.77 -17.27 -13.13
N PRO A 74 11.85 -18.43 -12.45
CA PRO A 74 11.98 -18.60 -10.99
C PRO A 74 13.46 -18.57 -10.56
N SER A 75 13.80 -17.71 -9.58
CA SER A 75 15.13 -17.71 -8.96
C SER A 75 15.12 -17.09 -7.57
N SER A 76 16.20 -17.29 -6.79
CA SER A 76 16.41 -16.60 -5.52
C SER A 76 16.52 -15.08 -5.70
N ARG A 77 17.10 -14.60 -6.81
CA ARG A 77 17.16 -13.18 -7.15
C ARG A 77 15.80 -12.57 -7.38
N TYR A 78 14.89 -13.28 -8.06
CA TYR A 78 13.51 -12.83 -8.19
C TYR A 78 12.84 -12.59 -6.83
N ILE A 79 13.12 -13.46 -5.85
CA ILE A 79 12.59 -13.32 -4.49
C ILE A 79 13.23 -12.10 -3.80
N SER A 80 14.57 -12.05 -3.67
CA SER A 80 15.25 -10.98 -2.93
C SER A 80 14.94 -9.60 -3.50
N ASP A 81 15.17 -9.44 -4.81
CA ASP A 81 15.05 -8.15 -5.49
C ASP A 81 13.58 -7.75 -5.59
N GLY A 82 12.69 -8.74 -5.69
CA GLY A 82 11.26 -8.53 -5.67
C GLY A 82 10.78 -7.98 -4.33
N TYR A 83 11.21 -8.57 -3.21
CA TYR A 83 10.81 -8.08 -1.88
C TYR A 83 11.33 -6.67 -1.63
N GLU A 84 12.60 -6.39 -1.96
CA GLU A 84 13.18 -5.05 -1.85
C GLU A 84 12.34 -4.03 -2.63
N LEU A 85 12.01 -4.35 -3.89
CA LEU A 85 11.20 -3.48 -4.73
C LEU A 85 9.76 -3.28 -4.21
N LEU A 86 9.13 -4.30 -3.65
CA LEU A 86 7.79 -4.17 -3.07
C LEU A 86 7.81 -3.38 -1.76
N TYR A 87 8.87 -3.45 -0.96
CA TYR A 87 9.06 -2.58 0.20
C TYR A 87 9.23 -1.11 -0.22
N GLU A 88 10.02 -0.84 -1.26
CA GLU A 88 10.15 0.51 -1.83
C GLU A 88 8.80 1.03 -2.33
N TRP A 89 8.00 0.18 -2.96
CA TRP A 89 6.67 0.55 -3.41
C TRP A 89 5.73 0.87 -2.25
N LEU A 90 5.70 0.02 -1.23
CA LEU A 90 4.93 0.29 -0.02
C LEU A 90 5.34 1.63 0.62
N ALA A 91 6.64 1.94 0.68
CA ALA A 91 7.13 3.20 1.21
C ALA A 91 6.69 4.41 0.38
N SER A 92 6.70 4.30 -0.95
CA SER A 92 6.17 5.33 -1.86
C SER A 92 4.67 5.55 -1.65
N ILE A 93 3.90 4.47 -1.51
CA ILE A 93 2.47 4.55 -1.17
C ILE A 93 2.29 5.23 0.19
N ALA A 94 3.02 4.85 1.24
CA ALA A 94 2.92 5.47 2.56
C ALA A 94 3.24 6.98 2.54
N ARG A 95 4.22 7.42 1.74
CA ARG A 95 4.49 8.84 1.50
C ARG A 95 3.31 9.54 0.84
N LEU A 96 2.68 8.90 -0.15
CA LEU A 96 1.45 9.43 -0.77
C LEU A 96 0.32 9.59 0.26
N TYR A 97 0.09 8.59 1.12
CA TYR A 97 -0.88 8.69 2.22
C TYR A 97 -0.58 9.90 3.12
N THR A 98 0.69 10.13 3.44
CA THR A 98 1.12 11.28 4.24
C THR A 98 0.84 12.60 3.51
N ARG A 99 1.19 12.70 2.22
CA ARG A 99 0.93 13.91 1.41
C ARG A 99 -0.55 14.22 1.26
N LEU A 100 -1.39 13.21 1.17
CA LEU A 100 -2.84 13.34 1.05
C LEU A 100 -3.53 13.56 2.41
N GLY A 101 -2.80 13.58 3.52
CA GLY A 101 -3.40 13.71 4.86
C GLY A 101 -4.24 12.50 5.29
N LEU A 102 -4.00 11.34 4.68
CA LEU A 102 -4.73 10.08 4.94
C LEU A 102 -4.13 9.28 6.10
N MET A 103 -3.02 9.75 6.68
CA MET A 103 -2.43 9.16 7.87
C MET A 103 -3.30 9.53 9.08
N ILE A 104 -3.76 8.53 9.82
CA ILE A 104 -4.50 8.76 11.07
C ILE A 104 -3.48 8.99 12.20
N PRO A 105 -3.49 10.15 12.89
CA PRO A 105 -2.71 10.36 14.11
C PRO A 105 -3.00 9.27 15.15
N GLU A 106 -1.95 8.70 15.78
CA GLU A 106 -2.07 7.73 16.87
C GLU A 106 -2.91 8.25 18.07
N ASN A 107 -3.07 9.58 18.17
CA ASN A 107 -3.75 10.26 19.26
C ASN A 107 -5.25 10.48 19.03
N LEU A 108 -5.80 10.05 17.89
CA LEU A 108 -7.25 10.03 17.66
C LEU A 108 -7.86 8.80 18.34
N THR A 109 -7.79 8.77 19.67
CA THR A 109 -8.82 8.09 20.47
C THR A 109 -10.12 8.84 20.24
N TYR A 110 -10.87 8.42 19.23
CA TYR A 110 -12.26 8.83 19.09
C TYR A 110 -13.01 8.21 20.26
N SER A 111 -13.47 9.06 21.17
CA SER A 111 -14.57 8.72 22.06
C SER A 111 -15.74 8.30 21.17
N GLU A 112 -16.17 7.05 21.28
CA GLU A 112 -17.48 6.60 20.81
C GLU A 112 -18.52 7.49 21.50
N GLY A 113 -18.91 8.58 20.85
CA GLY A 113 -19.98 9.44 21.30
C GLY A 113 -21.23 9.09 20.53
N GLY A 114 -22.12 8.29 21.13
CA GLY A 114 -23.48 8.16 20.61
C GLY A 114 -24.24 6.86 20.87
N ASP A 115 -24.18 6.31 22.08
CA ASP A 115 -25.26 5.50 22.67
C ASP A 115 -24.98 5.58 24.18
N GLU A 116 -25.70 6.38 24.96
CA GLU A 116 -27.05 6.04 25.38
C GLU A 116 -27.99 7.25 25.26
N GLY A 117 -29.05 7.06 24.47
CA GLY A 117 -30.29 7.79 24.64
C GLY A 117 -31.10 7.23 25.82
N ILE A 118 -31.95 8.13 26.35
CA ILE A 118 -33.02 8.01 27.37
C ILE A 118 -32.63 8.53 28.76
#